data_AF-A0A6H5KCC5-F1
#
_entry.id   AF-A0A6H5KCC5-F1
#
_cell.length_a   1.000
_cell.length_b   1.000
_cell.length_c   1.000
_cell.angle_alpha   90.00
_cell.angle_beta   90.00
_cell.angle_gamma   90.00
#
_symmetry.space_group_name_H-M   'P 1'
#
loop_
_entity.id
_entity.type
_entity.pdbx_description
1 polymer ?
#
loop_
_entity_poly.entity_id
_entity_poly.type
_entity_poly.pdbx_seq_one_letter_code
_entity_poly.pdbx_strand_id
1 'polypeptide(L)'
;MGGFGGWPEDDPRYNGMRCRNDVYKTKDGVAWSVVTESADWGPRGWFDVATLTKVSDPYSDVTPSSQSRTFTGNGPRMWLAGGGYMGQNGNSIVSSMIGYVDMWFSTDGLTWHQVVNYEEGSTGSNLYSSMEWALTEVDNIPTYLGKWGHRMLAWTADGDDGVKEPALYLIGGDAVEGGSFVSDVFVSTETRENLTL
;
A
#
# COMPACT_ATOMS: atom_id res chain seq x y z
N MET A 1 -2.50 -1.85 -12.01
CA MET A 1 -2.47 -0.60 -11.24
C MET A 1 -1.03 -0.18 -11.16
N GLY A 2 -0.72 1.09 -11.41
CA GLY A 2 0.64 1.62 -11.37
C GLY A 2 1.65 0.72 -12.08
N GLY A 3 2.87 0.69 -11.55
CA GLY A 3 3.98 -0.10 -12.08
C GLY A 3 5.03 0.78 -12.74
N PHE A 4 6.18 0.16 -13.03
CA PHE A 4 7.25 0.81 -13.79
C PHE A 4 7.14 0.39 -15.26
N GLY A 5 6.99 1.38 -16.14
CA GLY A 5 6.87 1.10 -17.57
C GLY A 5 6.67 2.35 -18.42
N GLY A 6 6.66 2.14 -19.72
CA GLY A 6 6.41 3.17 -20.71
C GLY A 6 5.86 2.56 -21.98
N TRP A 7 5.32 3.42 -22.83
CA TRP A 7 4.97 3.06 -24.19
C TRP A 7 6.23 2.95 -25.06
N PRO A 8 6.17 2.26 -26.21
CA PRO A 8 7.20 2.39 -27.23
C PRO A 8 7.46 3.87 -27.57
N GLU A 9 8.70 4.24 -27.89
CA GLU A 9 9.07 5.65 -28.12
C GLU A 9 8.31 6.31 -29.29
N ASP A 10 7.83 5.51 -30.23
CA ASP A 10 7.03 5.92 -31.38
C ASP A 10 5.52 6.01 -31.10
N ASP A 11 5.06 5.59 -29.91
CA ASP A 11 3.67 5.70 -29.51
C ASP A 11 3.35 7.13 -29.01
N PRO A 12 2.23 7.75 -29.42
CA PRO A 12 1.87 9.11 -29.00
C PRO A 12 1.64 9.25 -27.48
N ARG A 13 1.48 8.15 -26.76
CA ARG A 13 1.35 8.14 -25.28
C ARG A 13 2.71 8.10 -24.58
N TYR A 14 3.80 7.97 -25.32
CA TYR A 14 5.14 7.97 -24.75
C TYR A 14 5.45 9.30 -24.05
N ASN A 15 5.78 9.19 -22.77
CA ASN A 15 6.22 10.30 -21.93
C ASN A 15 7.34 9.86 -20.97
N GLY A 16 8.17 8.93 -21.46
CA GLY A 16 9.28 8.34 -20.72
C GLY A 16 8.96 7.01 -20.05
N MET A 17 10.02 6.26 -19.78
CA MET A 17 9.99 5.10 -18.87
C MET A 17 9.92 5.61 -17.42
N ARG A 18 8.79 5.40 -16.75
CA ARG A 18 8.55 5.93 -15.40
C ARG A 18 7.52 5.11 -14.63
N CYS A 19 7.53 5.28 -13.32
CA CYS A 19 6.45 4.80 -12.48
C CYS A 19 5.10 5.49 -12.81
N ARG A 20 4.01 4.73 -12.65
CA ARG A 20 2.63 5.16 -12.92
C ARG A 20 1.76 5.02 -11.66
N ASN A 21 0.64 5.73 -11.66
CA ASN A 21 -0.43 5.59 -10.68
C ASN A 21 -1.81 5.45 -11.34
N ASP A 22 -1.86 4.84 -12.51
CA ASP A 22 -3.07 4.53 -13.22
C ASP A 22 -3.74 3.26 -12.67
N VAL A 23 -5.07 3.21 -12.74
CA VAL A 23 -5.87 2.05 -12.36
C VAL A 23 -6.71 1.64 -13.55
N TYR A 24 -6.61 0.37 -13.92
CA TYR A 24 -7.43 -0.23 -14.96
C TYR A 24 -8.22 -1.38 -14.36
N LYS A 25 -9.42 -1.61 -14.91
CA LYS A 25 -10.25 -2.76 -14.59
C LYS A 25 -10.73 -3.46 -15.84
N THR A 26 -10.96 -4.76 -15.71
CA THR A 26 -11.55 -5.62 -16.72
C THR A 26 -12.50 -6.60 -16.03
N LYS A 27 -13.50 -7.08 -16.77
CA LYS A 27 -14.39 -8.17 -16.33
C LYS A 27 -13.95 -9.53 -16.84
N ASP A 28 -13.17 -9.57 -17.92
CA ASP A 28 -12.88 -10.76 -18.71
C ASP A 28 -11.39 -10.98 -19.00
N GLY A 29 -10.52 -10.03 -18.61
CA GLY A 29 -9.09 -10.09 -18.94
C GLY A 29 -8.77 -9.60 -20.35
N VAL A 30 -9.78 -9.32 -21.18
CA VAL A 30 -9.63 -8.97 -22.60
C VAL A 30 -9.88 -7.48 -22.81
N ALA A 31 -11.04 -7.00 -22.37
CA ALA A 31 -11.42 -5.60 -22.48
C ALA A 31 -11.06 -4.86 -21.19
N TRP A 32 -10.11 -3.93 -21.29
CA TRP A 32 -9.65 -3.12 -20.17
C TRP A 32 -10.21 -1.70 -20.28
N SER A 33 -10.59 -1.13 -19.14
CA SER A 33 -11.07 0.24 -19.02
C SER A 33 -10.26 0.98 -17.97
N VAL A 34 -9.91 2.23 -18.25
CA VAL A 34 -9.30 3.12 -17.27
C VAL A 34 -10.33 3.43 -16.20
N VAL A 35 -9.96 3.23 -14.94
CA VAL A 35 -10.71 3.69 -13.77
C VAL A 35 -10.27 5.12 -13.43
N THR A 36 -8.96 5.33 -13.33
CA THR A 36 -8.33 6.65 -13.20
C THR A 36 -6.95 6.62 -13.84
N GLU A 37 -6.54 7.72 -14.48
CA GLU A 37 -5.18 7.90 -15.00
C GLU A 37 -4.20 8.39 -13.92
N SER A 38 -4.73 8.90 -12.81
CA SER A 38 -3.95 9.39 -11.68
C SER A 38 -4.72 9.16 -10.38
N ALA A 39 -4.43 8.06 -9.70
CA ALA A 39 -4.93 7.81 -8.35
C ALA A 39 -4.23 8.73 -7.33
N ASP A 40 -4.82 8.86 -6.14
CA ASP A 40 -4.34 9.80 -5.11
C ASP A 40 -2.95 9.45 -4.55
N TRP A 41 -2.55 8.18 -4.63
CA TRP A 41 -1.21 7.73 -4.27
C TRP A 41 -0.18 8.07 -5.36
N GLY A 42 1.02 8.43 -4.93
CA GLY A 42 2.13 8.79 -5.84
C GLY A 42 2.50 7.65 -6.81
N PRO A 43 2.94 7.95 -8.05
CA PRO A 43 3.35 6.94 -9.02
C PRO A 43 4.41 6.00 -8.47
N ARG A 44 4.22 4.69 -8.62
CA ARG A 44 5.08 3.69 -7.98
C ARG A 44 5.17 2.38 -8.74
N GLY A 45 6.31 1.72 -8.61
CA GLY A 45 6.51 0.30 -8.92
C GLY A 45 6.84 -0.48 -7.65
N TRP A 46 6.90 -1.81 -7.76
CA TRP A 46 7.34 -2.73 -6.70
C TRP A 46 6.58 -2.64 -5.36
N PHE A 47 5.40 -2.05 -5.36
CA PHE A 47 4.44 -2.11 -4.26
C PHE A 47 3.65 -3.42 -4.33
N ASP A 48 2.93 -3.76 -3.26
CA ASP A 48 1.94 -4.84 -3.32
C ASP A 48 0.55 -4.36 -2.89
N VAL A 49 -0.44 -5.15 -3.28
CA VAL A 49 -1.85 -4.93 -2.97
C VAL A 49 -2.46 -6.21 -2.44
N ALA A 50 -3.15 -6.11 -1.30
CA ALA A 50 -4.00 -7.16 -0.77
C ALA A 50 -5.48 -6.80 -0.97
N THR A 51 -6.31 -7.81 -1.22
CA THR A 51 -7.77 -7.66 -1.23
C THR A 51 -8.40 -8.38 -0.06
N LEU A 52 -9.39 -7.75 0.56
CA LEU A 52 -10.26 -8.37 1.56
C LEU A 52 -11.64 -8.50 0.91
N THR A 53 -11.96 -9.71 0.44
CA THR A 53 -13.27 -10.04 -0.13
C THR A 53 -13.76 -11.37 0.45
N LYS A 54 -15.07 -11.54 0.60
CA LYS A 54 -15.61 -12.85 0.96
C LYS A 54 -15.60 -13.73 -0.28
N VAL A 55 -14.96 -14.90 -0.21
CA VAL A 55 -14.92 -15.84 -1.35
C VAL A 55 -16.32 -16.25 -1.80
N SER A 56 -17.24 -16.42 -0.85
CA SER A 56 -18.64 -16.79 -1.12
C SER A 56 -19.48 -15.65 -1.69
N ASP A 57 -19.04 -14.40 -1.50
CA ASP A 57 -19.71 -13.21 -2.02
C ASP A 57 -18.68 -12.09 -2.24
N PRO A 58 -18.00 -12.07 -3.39
CA PRO A 58 -16.97 -11.08 -3.70
C PRO A 58 -17.53 -9.67 -3.90
N TYR A 59 -18.86 -9.53 -3.92
CA TYR A 59 -19.55 -8.24 -3.98
C TYR A 59 -19.89 -7.70 -2.60
N SER A 60 -19.94 -8.57 -1.58
CA SER A 60 -20.11 -8.16 -0.19
C SER A 60 -18.85 -7.54 0.38
N ASP A 61 -19.04 -6.50 1.19
CA ASP A 61 -17.94 -5.93 1.94
C ASP A 61 -17.50 -6.86 3.06
N VAL A 62 -16.19 -6.90 3.26
CA VAL A 62 -15.60 -7.43 4.48
C VAL A 62 -15.52 -6.25 5.44
N THR A 63 -16.33 -6.28 6.50
CA THR A 63 -16.11 -5.39 7.63
C THR A 63 -14.83 -5.87 8.32
N PRO A 64 -13.76 -5.07 8.41
CA PRO A 64 -12.62 -5.39 9.25
C PRO A 64 -13.10 -5.59 10.70
N SER A 65 -12.34 -6.34 11.51
CA SER A 65 -12.66 -6.68 12.91
C SER A 65 -13.02 -5.51 13.82
N SER A 66 -12.80 -4.26 13.39
CA SER A 66 -13.17 -3.07 14.13
C SER A 66 -14.69 -2.91 14.23
N GLN A 67 -15.31 -3.69 15.11
CA GLN A 67 -16.67 -3.47 15.59
C GLN A 67 -16.83 -2.10 16.27
N SER A 68 -15.74 -1.35 16.50
CA SER A 68 -15.75 -0.05 17.17
C SER A 68 -15.51 1.17 16.25
N ARG A 69 -15.05 0.98 15.01
CA ARG A 69 -14.91 2.10 14.06
C ARG A 69 -16.00 1.98 13.01
N THR A 70 -17.08 2.73 13.19
CA THR A 70 -18.18 2.83 12.24
C THR A 70 -17.67 3.47 10.94
N PHE A 71 -17.12 2.64 10.05
CA PHE A 71 -17.14 2.96 8.63
C PHE A 71 -18.62 3.08 8.26
N THR A 72 -19.09 4.30 8.04
CA THR A 72 -20.45 4.54 7.54
C THR A 72 -20.46 4.21 6.05
N GLY A 73 -20.56 2.91 5.73
CA GLY A 73 -20.57 2.41 4.35
C GLY A 73 -19.83 1.09 4.15
N ASN A 74 -19.48 0.82 2.90
CA ASN A 74 -18.73 -0.36 2.48
C ASN A 74 -17.31 -0.35 3.07
N GLY A 75 -16.87 -1.46 3.68
CA GLY A 75 -15.52 -1.61 4.23
C GLY A 75 -14.42 -1.63 3.15
N PRO A 76 -13.15 -1.39 3.52
CA PRO A 76 -12.03 -1.39 2.58
C PRO A 76 -11.87 -2.74 1.88
N ARG A 77 -11.77 -2.73 0.54
CA ARG A 77 -11.64 -3.95 -0.29
C ARG A 77 -10.23 -4.16 -0.80
N MET A 78 -9.47 -3.08 -0.98
CA MET A 78 -8.09 -3.08 -1.46
C MET A 78 -7.22 -2.31 -0.49
N TRP A 79 -6.03 -2.85 -0.23
CA TRP A 79 -4.98 -2.24 0.56
C TRP A 79 -3.69 -2.24 -0.24
N LEU A 80 -3.05 -1.09 -0.35
CA LEU A 80 -1.79 -0.88 -1.06
C LEU A 80 -0.74 -0.43 -0.04
N ALA A 81 0.47 -0.97 -0.10
CA ALA A 81 1.58 -0.51 0.74
C ALA A 81 2.89 -0.38 -0.04
N GLY A 82 3.69 0.61 0.35
CA GLY A 82 5.06 0.80 -0.09
C GLY A 82 5.27 0.89 -1.60
N GLY A 83 6.35 0.27 -2.08
CA GLY A 83 6.90 0.47 -3.42
C GLY A 83 7.72 1.75 -3.50
N GLY A 84 7.99 2.21 -4.72
CA GLY A 84 8.76 3.44 -4.90
C GLY A 84 8.76 3.97 -6.32
N TYR A 85 9.28 5.18 -6.46
CA TYR A 85 9.42 5.86 -7.74
C TYR A 85 10.79 5.61 -8.37
N MET A 86 10.80 5.24 -9.65
CA MET A 86 11.97 5.27 -10.54
C MET A 86 11.56 5.78 -11.94
N GLY A 87 12.55 6.26 -12.68
CA GLY A 87 12.41 6.66 -14.08
C GLY A 87 12.28 8.16 -14.31
N GLN A 88 11.81 8.53 -15.50
CA GLN A 88 11.79 9.91 -15.97
C GLN A 88 10.84 10.78 -15.14
N ASN A 89 11.36 11.87 -14.57
CA ASN A 89 10.60 12.89 -13.85
C ASN A 89 10.93 14.27 -14.42
N GLY A 90 10.10 14.75 -15.34
CA GLY A 90 10.38 15.96 -16.11
C GLY A 90 11.67 15.84 -16.92
N ASN A 91 12.62 16.74 -16.67
CA ASN A 91 13.94 16.76 -17.32
C ASN A 91 14.99 15.91 -16.60
N SER A 92 14.61 15.23 -15.52
CA SER A 92 15.50 14.41 -14.69
C SER A 92 15.16 12.93 -14.81
N ILE A 93 16.14 12.07 -14.53
CA ILE A 93 15.94 10.62 -14.41
C ILE A 93 16.26 10.20 -12.99
N VAL A 94 15.28 9.57 -12.33
CA VAL A 94 15.46 8.93 -11.03
C VAL A 94 15.99 7.52 -11.26
N SER A 95 17.31 7.34 -11.10
CA SER A 95 18.01 6.06 -11.31
C SER A 95 18.20 5.23 -10.04
N SER A 96 17.92 5.82 -8.88
CA SER A 96 17.82 5.13 -7.58
C SER A 96 16.42 5.33 -7.03
N MET A 97 15.83 4.30 -6.44
CA MET A 97 14.43 4.33 -6.04
C MET A 97 14.20 5.25 -4.86
N ILE A 98 13.16 6.07 -4.99
CA ILE A 98 12.58 6.83 -3.89
C ILE A 98 11.48 5.95 -3.30
N GLY A 99 11.76 5.32 -2.16
CA GLY A 99 10.85 4.37 -1.52
C GLY A 99 9.73 5.07 -0.77
N TYR A 100 8.54 4.48 -0.80
CA TYR A 100 7.39 4.95 -0.03
C TYR A 100 7.21 4.12 1.25
N VAL A 101 6.91 4.83 2.34
CA VAL A 101 6.56 4.27 3.66
C VAL A 101 5.06 4.30 3.91
N ASP A 102 4.24 4.60 2.91
CA ASP A 102 2.81 4.84 3.07
C ASP A 102 1.97 3.58 2.83
N MET A 103 0.72 3.66 3.29
CA MET A 103 -0.31 2.66 3.07
C MET A 103 -1.62 3.34 2.71
N TRP A 104 -2.35 2.75 1.78
CA TRP A 104 -3.60 3.28 1.24
C TRP A 104 -4.66 2.18 1.21
N PHE A 105 -5.92 2.55 1.31
CA PHE A 105 -7.03 1.65 1.04
C PHE A 105 -8.06 2.26 0.09
N SER A 106 -8.83 1.39 -0.55
CA SER A 106 -9.95 1.78 -1.40
C SER A 106 -11.07 0.75 -1.35
N THR A 107 -12.29 1.21 -1.56
CA THR A 107 -13.51 0.38 -1.65
C THR A 107 -13.88 0.10 -3.11
N ASP A 108 -13.48 0.95 -4.05
CA ASP A 108 -13.94 0.95 -5.45
C ASP A 108 -12.81 1.02 -6.50
N GLY A 109 -11.57 1.25 -6.06
CA GLY A 109 -10.38 1.38 -6.90
C GLY A 109 -10.24 2.75 -7.56
N LEU A 110 -11.21 3.64 -7.35
CA LEU A 110 -11.21 5.02 -7.86
C LEU A 110 -10.77 5.98 -6.75
N THR A 111 -11.45 5.95 -5.60
CA THR A 111 -11.14 6.80 -4.45
C THR A 111 -10.22 6.07 -3.50
N TRP A 112 -9.07 6.67 -3.19
CA TRP A 112 -8.07 6.09 -2.31
C TRP A 112 -7.89 6.94 -1.07
N HIS A 113 -7.85 6.29 0.08
CA HIS A 113 -7.68 6.93 1.37
C HIS A 113 -6.34 6.52 1.96
N GLN A 114 -5.51 7.50 2.31
CA GLN A 114 -4.25 7.24 2.99
C GLN A 114 -4.53 6.80 4.44
N VAL A 115 -3.88 5.73 4.88
CA VAL A 115 -4.04 5.17 6.24
C VAL A 115 -3.37 6.08 7.25
N VAL A 116 -2.13 6.50 6.97
CA VAL A 116 -1.29 7.37 7.79
C VAL A 116 -0.19 7.97 6.89
N ASN A 117 0.20 9.24 7.12
CA ASN A 117 1.43 9.81 6.54
C ASN A 117 2.48 10.03 7.64
N TYR A 118 3.53 9.19 7.63
CA TYR A 118 4.83 9.60 8.14
C TYR A 118 5.64 9.98 6.91
N GLU A 119 5.88 11.27 6.70
CA GLU A 119 6.92 11.67 5.76
C GLU A 119 8.27 11.19 6.32
N GLU A 120 9.20 10.83 5.44
CA GLU A 120 10.58 10.51 5.82
C GLU A 120 11.16 11.66 6.68
N GLY A 121 11.51 11.38 7.94
CA GLY A 121 11.98 12.37 8.91
C GLY A 121 10.91 13.07 9.78
N SER A 122 9.64 12.65 9.74
CA SER A 122 8.57 13.25 10.56
C SER A 122 8.51 12.70 12.01
N THR A 123 8.10 13.54 12.97
CA THR A 123 8.00 13.23 14.42
C THR A 123 6.56 13.23 14.98
N GLY A 124 5.54 13.33 14.12
CA GLY A 124 4.13 13.44 14.53
C GLY A 124 3.47 12.11 14.91
N SER A 125 2.48 12.12 15.79
CA SER A 125 1.67 10.94 16.14
C SER A 125 0.51 10.74 15.15
N ASN A 126 0.30 9.50 14.69
CA ASN A 126 -0.78 9.15 13.75
C ASN A 126 -1.73 8.09 14.34
N LEU A 127 -3.02 8.20 14.02
CA LEU A 127 -4.13 7.53 14.73
C LEU A 127 -4.51 6.11 14.25
N TYR A 128 -3.95 5.59 13.15
CA TYR A 128 -4.51 4.37 12.50
C TYR A 128 -3.53 3.23 12.17
N SER A 129 -2.21 3.41 12.29
CA SER A 129 -1.23 2.35 12.05
C SER A 129 0.08 2.66 12.77
N SER A 130 0.71 1.63 13.36
CA SER A 130 2.04 1.74 13.97
C SER A 130 3.16 1.86 12.93
N MET A 131 2.90 1.47 11.67
CA MET A 131 3.86 1.50 10.56
C MET A 131 5.19 0.75 10.84
N GLU A 132 5.20 -0.17 11.82
CA GLU A 132 6.38 -0.96 12.20
C GLU A 132 6.99 -1.74 11.03
N TRP A 133 6.16 -2.08 10.04
CA TRP A 133 6.62 -2.73 8.83
C TRP A 133 7.61 -1.87 8.03
N ALA A 134 7.64 -0.55 8.18
CA ALA A 134 8.61 0.34 7.54
C ALA A 134 9.70 0.83 8.50
N LEU A 135 9.58 0.53 9.80
CA LEU A 135 10.51 0.98 10.83
C LEU A 135 11.80 0.16 10.77
N THR A 136 12.94 0.85 10.82
CA THR A 136 14.27 0.27 10.92
C THR A 136 15.17 1.18 11.77
N GLU A 137 16.45 0.86 11.84
CA GLU A 137 17.46 1.62 12.56
C GLU A 137 18.60 1.99 11.61
N VAL A 138 18.86 3.30 11.47
CA VAL A 138 19.99 3.84 10.70
C VAL A 138 20.86 4.60 11.67
N ASP A 139 22.13 4.21 11.82
CA ASP A 139 23.07 4.82 12.78
C ASP A 139 22.55 4.91 14.23
N ASN A 140 21.83 3.89 14.69
CA ASN A 140 21.15 3.84 15.99
C ASN A 140 19.96 4.81 16.16
N ILE A 141 19.42 5.30 15.04
CA ILE A 141 18.24 6.18 15.04
C ILE A 141 17.05 5.43 14.40
N PRO A 142 15.94 5.25 15.13
CA PRO A 142 14.70 4.73 14.58
C PRO A 142 14.24 5.57 13.39
N THR A 143 14.16 4.95 12.22
CA THR A 143 13.90 5.61 10.94
C THR A 143 12.92 4.78 10.13
N TYR A 144 11.94 5.41 9.51
CA TYR A 144 11.03 4.75 8.58
C TYR A 144 11.62 4.81 7.18
N LEU A 145 11.91 3.67 6.58
CA LEU A 145 12.43 3.57 5.21
C LEU A 145 11.42 2.87 4.31
N GLY A 146 11.30 3.38 3.07
CA GLY A 146 10.36 2.81 2.12
C GLY A 146 10.68 1.36 1.81
N LYS A 147 9.65 0.49 1.85
CA LYS A 147 9.81 -0.92 1.47
C LYS A 147 9.28 -1.22 0.09
N TRP A 148 10.00 -2.04 -0.64
CA TRP A 148 9.67 -2.44 -2.00
C TRP A 148 9.95 -3.94 -2.20
N GLY A 149 9.29 -4.55 -3.19
CA GLY A 149 9.42 -5.97 -3.47
C GLY A 149 8.89 -6.90 -2.38
N HIS A 150 8.10 -6.38 -1.43
CA HIS A 150 7.44 -7.15 -0.38
C HIS A 150 6.15 -7.82 -0.90
N ARG A 151 5.60 -8.74 -0.10
CA ARG A 151 4.30 -9.37 -0.37
C ARG A 151 3.29 -9.01 0.72
N MET A 152 2.08 -8.62 0.33
CA MET A 152 0.91 -8.47 1.19
C MET A 152 -0.09 -9.62 0.96
N LEU A 153 -0.60 -10.18 2.06
CA LEU A 153 -1.62 -11.22 2.06
C LEU A 153 -2.72 -10.89 3.07
N ALA A 154 -3.97 -11.04 2.65
CA ALA A 154 -5.08 -11.09 3.59
C ALA A 154 -5.22 -12.52 4.13
N TRP A 155 -5.18 -12.67 5.45
CA TRP A 155 -5.35 -13.95 6.13
C TRP A 155 -6.02 -13.74 7.50
N THR A 156 -6.04 -14.78 8.35
CA THR A 156 -6.55 -14.71 9.72
C THR A 156 -5.43 -14.72 10.75
N ALA A 157 -5.50 -13.84 11.75
CA ALA A 157 -4.63 -13.84 12.92
C ALA A 157 -5.42 -14.20 14.19
N ASP A 158 -4.73 -14.61 15.27
CA ASP A 158 -5.34 -14.74 16.59
C ASP A 158 -5.53 -13.35 17.20
N GLY A 159 -6.78 -13.00 17.55
CA GLY A 159 -7.09 -11.81 18.33
C GLY A 159 -6.76 -12.00 19.82
N ASP A 160 -6.75 -10.88 20.56
CA ASP A 160 -6.40 -10.86 22.00
C ASP A 160 -7.31 -11.73 22.88
N ASP A 161 -8.53 -12.01 22.42
CA ASP A 161 -9.53 -12.86 23.08
C ASP A 161 -9.54 -14.31 22.55
N GLY A 162 -8.57 -14.66 21.69
CA GLY A 162 -8.48 -15.98 21.06
C GLY A 162 -9.46 -16.20 19.90
N VAL A 163 -10.21 -15.17 19.50
CA VAL A 163 -11.07 -15.21 18.30
C VAL A 163 -10.20 -14.92 17.07
N LYS A 164 -10.40 -15.67 15.99
CA LYS A 164 -9.69 -15.42 14.72
C LYS A 164 -10.26 -14.18 14.04
N GLU A 165 -9.39 -13.24 13.70
CA GLU A 165 -9.76 -11.97 13.06
C GLU A 165 -9.06 -11.82 11.69
N PRO A 166 -9.67 -11.12 10.71
CA PRO A 166 -9.00 -10.77 9.47
C PRO A 166 -7.77 -9.88 9.71
N ALA A 167 -6.65 -10.22 9.10
CA ALA A 167 -5.38 -9.49 9.21
C ALA A 167 -4.65 -9.41 7.87
N LEU A 168 -3.85 -8.36 7.71
CA LEU A 168 -2.89 -8.21 6.63
C LEU A 168 -1.52 -8.67 7.10
N TYR A 169 -0.90 -9.54 6.30
CA TYR A 169 0.46 -10.00 6.48
C TYR A 169 1.34 -9.29 5.46
N LEU A 170 2.40 -8.62 5.91
CA LEU A 170 3.45 -8.07 5.06
C LEU A 170 4.72 -8.91 5.25
N ILE A 171 5.19 -9.52 4.17
CA ILE A 171 6.26 -10.52 4.18
C ILE A 171 7.44 -9.99 3.36
N GLY A 172 8.58 -9.92 4.02
CA GLY A 172 9.86 -9.60 3.40
C GLY A 172 9.95 -8.17 2.85
N GLY A 173 10.70 -8.04 1.75
CA GLY A 173 10.98 -6.78 1.08
C GLY A 173 12.36 -6.23 1.39
N ASP A 174 12.74 -5.23 0.60
CA ASP A 174 13.96 -4.47 0.78
C ASP A 174 13.64 -3.03 1.16
N ALA A 175 14.53 -2.41 1.92
CA ALA A 175 14.46 -1.01 2.27
C ALA A 175 15.27 -0.17 1.27
N VAL A 176 15.03 1.14 1.22
CA VAL A 176 15.90 2.06 0.48
C VAL A 176 17.10 2.51 1.34
N GLU A 177 18.05 3.22 0.72
CA GLU A 177 19.16 3.93 1.40
C GLU A 177 20.03 3.11 2.37
N GLY A 178 20.40 1.89 1.99
CA GLY A 178 21.30 1.06 2.79
C GLY A 178 20.63 0.35 3.96
N GLY A 179 19.30 0.44 4.07
CA GLY A 179 18.53 -0.47 4.92
C GLY A 179 18.76 -1.93 4.53
N SER A 180 18.75 -2.83 5.50
CA SER A 180 18.98 -4.26 5.26
C SER A 180 17.75 -4.92 4.62
N PHE A 181 17.98 -6.02 3.88
CA PHE A 181 16.90 -6.96 3.56
C PHE A 181 16.24 -7.43 4.85
N VAL A 182 14.91 -7.36 4.88
CA VAL A 182 14.14 -7.82 6.02
C VAL A 182 13.48 -9.14 5.64
N SER A 183 13.71 -10.21 6.40
CA SER A 183 13.05 -11.52 6.20
C SER A 183 11.84 -11.72 7.13
N ASP A 184 11.33 -10.62 7.66
CA ASP A 184 10.30 -10.62 8.70
C ASP A 184 8.89 -10.72 8.11
N VAL A 185 7.97 -11.12 8.99
CA VAL A 185 6.54 -11.16 8.74
C VAL A 185 5.87 -10.21 9.72
N PHE A 186 5.25 -9.16 9.19
CA PHE A 186 4.46 -8.21 9.96
C PHE A 186 2.99 -8.58 9.83
N VAL A 187 2.24 -8.47 10.93
CA VAL A 187 0.82 -8.78 10.97
C VAL A 187 0.08 -7.57 11.52
N SER A 188 -0.95 -7.10 10.81
CA SER A 188 -1.81 -6.04 11.34
C SER A 188 -2.61 -6.54 12.54
N THR A 189 -2.59 -5.81 13.65
CA THR A 189 -3.43 -6.07 14.82
C THR A 189 -4.30 -4.86 15.14
N GLU A 190 -5.44 -5.10 15.79
CA GLU A 190 -6.30 -4.04 16.30
C GLU A 190 -5.90 -3.69 17.73
N THR A 191 -5.51 -2.44 17.98
CA THR A 191 -5.31 -1.95 19.34
C THR A 191 -6.63 -1.42 19.91
N ARG A 192 -7.13 -2.05 20.99
CA ARG A 192 -8.37 -1.64 21.70
C ARG A 192 -8.17 -0.47 22.68
N GLU A 193 -7.12 0.33 22.55
CA GLU A 193 -6.95 1.50 23.40
C GLU A 193 -7.99 2.57 23.06
N ASN A 194 -8.66 3.11 24.08
CA ASN A 194 -9.70 4.13 23.96
C ASN A 194 -9.11 5.44 23.37
N LEU A 195 -9.02 5.51 22.05
CA LEU A 195 -8.73 6.74 21.33
C LEU A 195 -10.05 7.52 21.21
N THR A 196 -10.21 8.55 22.03
CA THR A 196 -11.27 9.55 21.89
C THR A 196 -11.07 10.32 20.59
N LEU A 197 -12.04 10.23 19.68
CA LEU A 197 -12.17 11.04 18.46
C LEU A 197 -12.64 12.46 18.78
#